data_AF-A0A8T4M867-F1
#
_entry.id   AF-A0A8T4M867-F1
#
_cell.length_a   1.000
_cell.length_b   1.000
_cell.length_c   1.000
_cell.angle_alpha   90.00
_cell.angle_beta   90.00
_cell.angle_gamma   90.00
#
_symmetry.space_group_name_H-M   'P 1'
#
loop_
_entity.id
_entity.type
_entity.pdbx_description
1 polymer ?
#
loop_
_entity_poly.entity_id
_entity_poly.type
_entity_poly.pdbx_seq_one_letter_code
_entity_poly.pdbx_strand_id
1 'polypeptide(L)' 'MAIEPVCDKCKKELEDFGALLFSPPDEDNNTRKFHLCRKCYTEIIEKNELL' A
#
# COMPACT_ATOMS: atom_id res chain seq x y z
N MET A 1 8.33 -21.38 -3.45
CA MET A 1 7.03 -20.73 -3.66
C MET A 1 7.19 -19.30 -3.19
N ALA A 2 7.27 -18.35 -4.12
CA ALA A 2 7.24 -16.94 -3.77
C ALA A 2 5.76 -16.60 -3.52
N ILE A 3 5.43 -16.12 -2.33
CA ILE A 3 4.08 -15.60 -2.06
C ILE A 3 3.96 -14.35 -2.93
N GLU A 4 3.17 -14.44 -3.99
CA GLU A 4 2.89 -13.31 -4.86
C GLU A 4 2.24 -12.22 -4.00
N PRO A 5 2.85 -11.02 -3.91
CA PRO A 5 2.33 -10.01 -3.03
C PRO A 5 0.98 -9.52 -3.58
N VAL A 6 -0.01 -9.36 -2.71
CA VAL A 6 -1.36 -8.90 -3.08
C VAL A 6 -1.53 -7.46 -2.65
N CYS A 7 -2.14 -6.64 -3.49
CA CYS A 7 -2.48 -5.26 -3.14
C CYS A 7 -3.57 -5.24 -2.05
N ASP A 8 -3.28 -4.59 -0.92
CA ASP A 8 -4.17 -4.50 0.22
C ASP A 8 -5.45 -3.69 -0.07
N LYS A 9 -5.43 -2.78 -1.06
CA LYS A 9 -6.58 -1.95 -1.45
C LYS A 9 -7.49 -2.63 -2.47
N CYS A 10 -6.96 -3.10 -3.61
CA CYS A 10 -7.78 -3.68 -4.68
C CYS A 10 -7.85 -5.21 -4.68
N LYS A 11 -7.10 -5.87 -3.78
CA LYS A 11 -7.03 -7.33 -3.61
C LYS A 11 -6.60 -8.09 -4.88
N LYS A 12 -5.97 -7.39 -5.83
CA LYS A 12 -5.35 -7.98 -7.02
C LYS A 12 -3.89 -8.27 -6.74
N GLU A 13 -3.37 -9.28 -7.41
CA GLU A 13 -1.96 -9.63 -7.40
C GLU A 13 -1.11 -8.46 -7.93
N LEU A 14 0.07 -8.28 -7.34
CA LEU A 14 1.02 -7.26 -7.75
C LEU A 14 1.83 -7.78 -8.93
N GLU A 15 1.39 -7.46 -10.14
CA GLU A 15 2.15 -7.68 -11.38
C GLU A 15 3.38 -6.74 -11.46
N ASP A 16 3.30 -5.58 -10.81
CA ASP A 16 4.34 -4.55 -10.76
C ASP A 16 4.52 -4.02 -9.33
N PHE A 17 5.76 -3.61 -9.00
CA PHE A 17 6.06 -2.92 -7.75
C PHE A 17 5.34 -1.56 -7.71
N GLY A 18 4.39 -1.41 -6.77
CA GLY A 18 3.74 -0.14 -6.48
C GLY A 18 4.41 0.58 -5.30
N ALA A 19 3.76 0.55 -4.14
CA ALA A 19 4.24 1.22 -2.93
C ALA A 19 4.02 0.39 -1.68
N LEU A 20 4.87 0.64 -0.67
CA LEU A 20 4.66 0.19 0.71
C LEU A 20 4.30 1.40 1.56
N LEU A 21 3.12 1.37 2.16
CA LEU A 21 2.67 2.38 3.11
C LEU A 21 2.79 1.86 4.53
N PHE A 22 3.32 2.71 5.40
CA PHE A 22 3.48 2.44 6.82
C PHE A 22 2.66 3.45 7.61
N SER A 23 1.85 2.98 8.57
CA SER A 23 1.20 3.87 9.52
C SER A 23 2.21 4.41 10.53
N PRO A 24 1.89 5.51 11.24
CA PRO A 24 2.52 5.80 12.52
C PRO A 24 2.40 4.58 13.47
N PRO A 25 3.32 4.45 14.44
CA PRO A 25 3.21 3.43 15.47
C PRO A 25 1.95 3.65 16.33
N ASP A 26 1.35 2.56 16.79
CA ASP A 26 0.29 2.59 17.81
C ASP A 26 0.85 2.62 19.24
N GLU A 27 -0.04 2.60 20.24
CA GLU A 27 0.32 2.66 21.67
C GLU A 27 1.20 1.49 22.12
N ASP A 28 1.12 0.35 21.42
CA ASP A 28 1.90 -0.86 21.67
C ASP A 28 3.20 -0.90 20.84
N ASN A 29 3.59 0.22 20.21
CA ASN A 29 4.73 0.34 19.28
C ASN A 29 4.63 -0.53 18.02
N ASN A 30 3.42 -0.90 17.57
CA ASN A 30 3.24 -1.63 16.32
C ASN A 30 2.96 -0.68 15.15
N THR A 31 3.46 -1.05 13.95
CA THR A 31 3.17 -0.35 12.70
C THR A 31 2.38 -1.23 11.76
N ARG A 32 1.36 -0.66 11.10
CA ARG A 32 0.63 -1.35 10.02
C ARG A 32 1.34 -1.10 8.69
N LYS A 33 1.58 -2.17 7.94
CA LYS A 33 2.11 -2.12 6.56
C LYS A 33 1.00 -2.42 5.55
N PHE A 34 0.99 -1.69 4.45
CA PHE A 34 0.08 -1.91 3.33
C PHE A 34 0.88 -2.00 2.03
N HIS A 35 0.66 -3.08 1.27
CA HIS A 35 1.18 -3.24 -0.08
C HIS A 35 0.17 -2.66 -1.06
N LEU A 36 0.58 -1.71 -1.87
CA LEU A 36 -0.26 -1.14 -2.91
C LEU A 36 0.33 -1.40 -4.28
N CYS A 37 -0.54 -1.71 -5.25
CA CYS A 37 -0.16 -1.67 -6.65
C CYS A 37 -0.02 -0.22 -7.12
N ARG A 38 0.74 -0.03 -8.21
CA ARG A 38 1.02 1.28 -8.79
C ARG A 38 -0.25 2.11 -9.00
N LYS A 39 -1.31 1.51 -9.54
CA LYS A 39 -2.61 2.17 -9.77
C LYS A 39 -3.21 2.71 -8.46
N CYS A 40 -3.28 1.85 -7.44
CA CYS A 40 -3.82 2.22 -6.14
C CYS A 40 -3.02 3.31 -5.43
N TYR A 41 -1.70 3.32 -5.61
CA TYR A 41 -0.81 4.34 -5.09
C TYR A 41 -0.98 5.68 -5.81
N THR A 42 -1.00 5.69 -7.15
CA THR A 42 -1.21 6.89 -7.96
C THR A 42 -2.52 7.60 -7.59
N GLU A 43 -3.63 6.85 -7.45
CA GLU A 43 -4.92 7.42 -7.02
C GLU A 43 -4.87 8.11 -5.64
N ILE A 44 -3.98 7.65 -4.74
CA ILE A 44 -3.85 8.25 -3.41
C ILE A 44 -3.06 9.55 -3.48
N ILE A 45 -1.94 9.56 -4.22
CA ILE A 45 -1.11 10.76 -4.36
C ILE A 45 -1.90 11.88 -5.05
N GLU A 46 -2.58 11.56 -6.16
CA GLU A 46 -3.39 12.53 -6.91
C GLU A 46 -4.49 13.16 -6.05
N LYS A 47 -5.10 12.39 -5.13
CA LYS A 47 -6.08 12.91 -4.17
C LYS A 47 -5.46 13.75 -3.06
N ASN A 48 -4.20 13.48 -2.70
CA ASN A 48 -3.51 14.16 -1.62
C ASN A 48 -2.87 15.49 -2.05
N GLU A 49 -2.54 15.66 -3.33
CA GLU A 49 -2.06 16.92 -3.92
C GLU A 49 -3.19 17.95 -4.15
N LEU A 50 -4.44 17.58 -3.88
CA LEU A 50 -5.63 18.45 -3.95
C LEU A 50 -6.04 19.02 -2.57
N LEU A 51 -5.20 18.86 -1.54
CA LEU A 51 -5.39 19.38 -0.17
C LEU A 51 -4.37 20.48 0.16
#